data_AF-A0A5N3VCT3-F1
#
_entry.id   AF-A0A5N3VCT3-F1
#
_cell.length_a   1.000
_cell.length_b   1.000
_cell.length_c   1.000
_cell.angle_alpha   90.00
_cell.angle_beta   90.00
_cell.angle_gamma   90.00
#
_symmetry.space_group_name_H-M   'P 1'
#
loop_
_entity.id
_entity.type
_entity.pdbx_description
1 polymer ?
#
loop_
_entity_poly.entity_id
_entity_poly.type
_entity_poly.pdbx_seq_one_letter_code
_entity_poly.pdbx_strand_id
1 'polypeptide(L)'
;MARQAFRMAWKKDKKPKKSTWKFNLDLTHPVEDGIFDSGYFEQLLREKVEVNGTTGNPGNIIHMECFKNKIIVVFEKQFSKRYLKYLTKEYLQKNNLRDWLCVVASDKET
;
A
#
# COMPACT_ATOMS: atom_id res chain seq x y z
N MET A 1 12.66 -29.58 -56.57
CA MET A 1 12.31 -29.78 -55.15
C MET A 1 12.81 -28.58 -54.34
N ALA A 2 11.93 -27.68 -53.91
CA ALA A 2 12.31 -26.53 -53.07
C ALA A 2 11.86 -26.80 -51.63
N ARG A 3 12.83 -26.98 -50.71
CA ARG A 3 12.57 -27.17 -49.29
C ARG A 3 12.23 -25.81 -48.66
N GLN A 4 10.98 -25.64 -48.26
CA GLN A 4 10.54 -24.45 -47.54
C GLN A 4 10.94 -24.58 -46.07
N ALA A 5 11.86 -23.73 -45.60
CA ALA A 5 12.28 -23.69 -44.21
C ALA A 5 11.20 -23.01 -43.35
N PHE A 6 10.64 -23.78 -42.40
CA PHE A 6 9.70 -23.28 -41.41
C PHE A 6 10.45 -22.44 -40.37
N ARG A 7 10.40 -21.10 -40.47
CA ARG A 7 10.95 -20.20 -39.45
C ARG A 7 10.09 -20.27 -38.19
N MET A 8 10.55 -21.01 -37.19
CA MET A 8 10.01 -20.96 -35.83
C MET A 8 10.33 -19.57 -35.23
N ALA A 9 9.31 -18.70 -35.16
CA ALA A 9 9.42 -17.44 -34.43
C ALA A 9 9.44 -17.75 -32.93
N TRP A 10 10.55 -17.40 -32.27
CA TRP A 10 10.67 -17.48 -30.82
C TRP A 10 9.65 -16.52 -30.19
N LYS A 11 8.63 -17.06 -29.50
CA LYS A 11 7.75 -16.24 -28.68
C LYS A 11 8.58 -15.75 -27.50
N LYS A 12 8.85 -14.43 -27.46
CA LYS A 12 9.43 -13.76 -26.29
C LYS A 12 8.53 -14.05 -25.08
N ASP A 13 9.05 -14.80 -24.11
CA ASP A 13 8.41 -14.98 -22.82
C ASP A 13 8.19 -13.62 -22.17
N LYS A 14 6.92 -13.18 -22.10
CA LYS A 14 6.55 -12.00 -21.33
C LYS A 14 6.84 -12.32 -19.87
N LYS A 15 7.90 -11.71 -19.32
CA LYS A 15 8.19 -11.75 -17.86
C LYS A 15 6.87 -11.54 -17.09
N PRO A 16 6.55 -12.39 -16.11
CA PRO A 16 5.34 -12.23 -15.32
C PRO A 16 5.36 -10.85 -14.67
N LYS A 17 4.29 -10.08 -14.87
CA LYS A 17 4.12 -8.77 -14.21
C LYS A 17 4.19 -9.02 -12.71
N LYS A 18 5.16 -8.40 -12.03
CA LYS A 18 5.16 -8.34 -10.56
C LYS A 18 3.80 -7.79 -10.12
N SER A 19 3.10 -8.51 -9.25
CA SER A 19 1.80 -8.11 -8.75
C SER A 19 1.97 -7.00 -7.72
N THR A 20 1.75 -5.76 -8.17
CA THR A 20 1.75 -4.59 -7.30
C THR A 20 0.40 -4.49 -6.58
N TRP A 21 0.43 -4.30 -5.27
CA TRP A 21 -0.75 -4.09 -4.43
C TRP A 21 -0.82 -2.63 -4.02
N LYS A 22 -1.83 -1.92 -4.50
CA LYS A 22 -2.06 -0.51 -4.20
C LYS A 22 -3.27 -0.37 -3.28
N PHE A 23 -3.11 0.41 -2.23
CA PHE A 23 -4.15 0.77 -1.28
C PHE A 23 -4.14 2.27 -1.05
N ASN A 24 -5.31 2.87 -0.94
CA ASN A 24 -5.47 4.30 -0.68
C ASN A 24 -6.17 4.46 0.67
N LEU A 25 -5.66 5.30 1.56
CA LEU A 25 -6.41 5.76 2.72
C LEU A 25 -6.96 7.13 2.43
N ASP A 26 -8.27 7.28 2.61
CA ASP A 26 -8.93 8.58 2.63
C ASP A 26 -8.95 9.12 4.06
N LEU A 27 -8.32 10.27 4.25
CA LEU A 27 -8.21 10.99 5.52
C LEU A 27 -8.84 12.39 5.41
N THR A 28 -9.69 12.63 4.41
CA THR A 28 -10.25 13.96 4.12
C THR A 28 -10.94 14.58 5.33
N HIS A 29 -11.94 13.91 5.91
CA HIS A 29 -12.67 14.43 7.07
C HIS A 29 -11.77 14.71 8.29
N PRO A 30 -10.97 13.76 8.80
CA PRO A 30 -10.21 13.99 10.02
C PRO A 30 -9.04 14.98 9.83
N VAL A 31 -8.50 15.13 8.62
CA VAL A 31 -7.48 16.14 8.33
C VAL A 31 -8.10 17.54 8.23
N GLU A 32 -9.27 17.67 7.58
CA GLU A 32 -9.98 18.95 7.48
C GLU A 32 -10.48 19.45 8.85
N ASP A 33 -10.92 18.53 9.71
CA ASP A 33 -11.30 18.83 11.09
C ASP A 33 -10.09 19.18 11.98
N GLY A 34 -8.85 19.03 11.48
CA GLY A 34 -7.62 19.36 12.20
C GLY A 34 -7.24 18.38 13.31
N ILE A 35 -7.89 17.22 13.39
CA ILE A 35 -7.70 16.21 14.44
C ILE A 35 -6.69 15.12 14.06
N PHE A 36 -6.25 15.07 12.80
CA PHE A 36 -5.37 14.03 12.29
C PHE A 36 -4.23 14.61 11.44
N ASP A 37 -3.00 14.17 11.72
CA ASP A 37 -1.80 14.55 10.99
C ASP A 37 -1.37 13.42 10.04
N SER A 38 -1.54 13.65 8.73
CA SER A 38 -1.18 12.70 7.67
C SER A 38 0.32 12.48 7.54
N GLY A 39 1.15 13.50 7.82
CA GLY A 39 2.61 13.39 7.75
C GLY A 39 3.17 12.55 8.89
N TYR A 40 2.70 12.80 10.13
CA TYR A 40 3.10 11.98 11.27
C TYR A 40 2.65 10.52 11.12
N PHE A 41 1.44 10.31 10.58
CA PHE A 41 0.94 8.97 10.33
C PHE A 41 1.72 8.22 9.23
N GLU A 42 2.18 8.90 8.17
CA GLU A 42 3.05 8.30 7.15
C GLU A 42 4.36 7.76 7.77
N GLN A 43 5.00 8.54 8.63
CA GLN A 43 6.24 8.13 9.31
C GLN A 43 6.02 6.89 10.18
N LEU A 44 4.92 6.86 10.93
CA LEU A 44 4.54 5.68 11.71
C LEU A 44 4.33 4.46 10.82
N LEU A 45 3.61 4.59 9.71
CA LEU A 45 3.40 3.47 8.79
C LEU A 45 4.73 2.95 8.25
N ARG A 46 5.67 3.82 7.91
CA ARG A 46 7.00 3.43 7.44
C ARG A 46 7.80 2.68 8.50
N GLU A 47 7.66 3.05 9.77
CA GLU A 47 8.30 2.35 10.89
C GLU A 47 7.61 1.03 11.21
N LYS A 48 6.28 0.99 11.23
CA LYS A 48 5.49 -0.16 11.69
C LYS A 48 5.28 -1.24 10.65
N VAL A 49 5.33 -0.90 9.37
CA VAL A 49 5.14 -1.88 8.31
C VAL A 49 6.37 -2.78 8.25
N GLU A 50 6.16 -4.05 8.62
CA GLU A 50 7.19 -5.08 8.57
C GLU A 50 7.11 -5.86 7.26
N VAL A 51 8.27 -6.16 6.67
CA VAL A 51 8.38 -7.05 5.51
C VAL A 51 9.20 -8.27 5.94
N ASN A 52 8.55 -9.43 6.03
CA ASN A 52 9.18 -10.73 6.37
C ASN A 52 9.83 -10.80 7.76
N GLY A 53 9.27 -10.10 8.76
CA GLY A 53 9.81 -10.10 10.12
C GLY A 53 11.00 -9.16 10.32
N THR A 54 11.29 -8.30 9.33
CA THR A 54 12.18 -7.14 9.49
C THR A 54 11.34 -5.87 9.41
N THR A 55 11.47 -5.05 10.45
CA THR A 55 10.80 -3.75 10.61
C THR A 55 11.52 -2.67 9.79
N GLY A 56 10.76 -1.85 9.08
CA GLY A 56 11.28 -0.81 8.17
C GLY A 56 11.19 -1.18 6.68
N ASN A 57 11.80 -0.36 5.82
CA ASN A 57 11.77 -0.54 4.35
C ASN A 57 13.07 -1.16 3.84
N PRO A 58 13.19 -2.50 3.76
CA PRO A 58 14.35 -3.16 3.16
C PRO A 58 14.31 -2.98 1.64
N GLY A 59 14.83 -1.85 1.15
CA GLY A 59 15.16 -1.65 -0.26
C GLY A 59 13.96 -1.37 -1.19
N ASN A 60 13.18 -0.33 -0.92
CA ASN A 60 12.12 0.17 -1.83
C ASN A 60 10.97 -0.82 -2.13
N ILE A 61 10.77 -1.85 -1.31
CA ILE A 61 9.64 -2.79 -1.50
C ILE A 61 8.30 -2.09 -1.23
N ILE A 62 8.33 -1.08 -0.37
CA ILE A 62 7.18 -0.29 0.02
C ILE A 62 7.36 1.14 -0.50
N HIS A 63 6.41 1.58 -1.31
CA HIS A 63 6.28 2.94 -1.75
C HIS A 63 5.07 3.57 -1.04
N MET A 64 5.31 4.65 -0.31
CA MET A 64 4.28 5.45 0.35
C MET A 64 4.32 6.83 -0.26
N GLU A 65 3.16 7.33 -0.66
CA GLU A 65 2.98 8.70 -1.15
C GLU A 65 1.93 9.38 -0.27
N CYS A 66 2.35 10.41 0.44
CA CYS A 66 1.45 11.23 1.25
C CYS A 66 1.02 12.47 0.48
N PHE A 67 -0.29 12.64 0.39
CA PHE A 67 -0.96 13.87 0.02
C PHE A 67 -1.66 14.42 1.27
N LYS A 68 -2.07 15.70 1.25
CA LYS A 68 -2.72 16.35 2.41
C LYS A 68 -3.82 15.48 3.02
N ASN A 69 -4.74 14.99 2.20
CA ASN A 69 -5.96 14.30 2.65
C ASN A 69 -5.93 12.80 2.34
N LYS A 70 -4.89 12.29 1.68
CA LYS A 70 -4.85 10.90 1.20
C LYS A 70 -3.46 10.33 1.31
N ILE A 71 -3.37 9.06 1.71
CA ILE A 71 -2.12 8.32 1.72
C ILE A 71 -2.24 7.14 0.79
N ILE A 72 -1.33 7.05 -0.17
CA ILE A 72 -1.26 5.93 -1.11
C ILE A 72 -0.13 5.02 -0.67
N VAL A 73 -0.43 3.74 -0.49
CA VAL A 73 0.54 2.72 -0.12
C VAL A 73 0.58 1.67 -1.22
N VAL A 74 1.77 1.46 -1.77
CA VAL A 74 2.05 0.54 -2.85
C VAL A 74 3.08 -0.48 -2.40
N PHE A 75 2.74 -1.76 -2.55
CA PHE A 75 3.59 -2.89 -2.20
C PHE A 75 3.94 -3.73 -3.41
N GLU A 76 5.21 -4.06 -3.59
CA GLU A 76 5.62 -5.05 -4.61
C GLU A 76 5.32 -6.50 -4.21
N LYS A 77 5.15 -6.75 -2.91
CA LYS A 77 4.84 -8.09 -2.35
C LYS A 77 3.37 -8.19 -1.97
N GLN A 78 2.90 -9.43 -1.80
CA GLN A 78 1.57 -9.72 -1.28
C GLN A 78 1.33 -8.99 0.05
N PHE A 79 0.37 -8.07 0.03
CA PHE A 79 -0.01 -7.26 1.17
C PHE A 79 -1.53 -7.20 1.29
N SER A 80 -2.04 -7.09 2.51
CA SER A 80 -3.48 -7.08 2.77
C SER A 80 -3.94 -5.76 3.38
N LYS A 81 -5.06 -5.22 2.89
CA LYS A 81 -5.67 -4.02 3.48
C LYS A 81 -6.05 -4.18 4.96
N ARG A 82 -6.27 -5.42 5.40
CA ARG A 82 -6.59 -5.73 6.81
C ARG A 82 -5.46 -5.31 7.75
N TYR A 83 -4.21 -5.49 7.32
CA TYR A 83 -3.06 -5.08 8.13
C TYR A 83 -2.95 -3.55 8.22
N LEU A 84 -3.19 -2.84 7.12
CA LEU A 84 -3.25 -1.37 7.11
C LEU A 84 -4.35 -0.83 8.03
N LYS A 85 -5.54 -1.44 7.99
CA LYS A 85 -6.64 -1.12 8.91
C LYS A 85 -6.26 -1.36 10.38
N TYR A 86 -5.53 -2.45 10.66
CA TYR A 86 -5.04 -2.74 12.01
C TYR A 86 -4.07 -1.65 12.50
N LEU A 87 -3.07 -1.30 11.69
CA LEU A 87 -2.10 -0.24 12.03
C LEU A 87 -2.78 1.11 12.26
N THR A 88 -3.76 1.46 11.43
CA THR A 88 -4.54 2.70 11.58
C THR A 88 -5.32 2.69 12.90
N LYS A 89 -5.93 1.56 13.28
CA LYS A 89 -6.63 1.43 14.56
C LYS A 89 -5.69 1.48 15.75
N GLU A 90 -4.48 0.91 15.66
CA GLU A 90 -3.46 1.03 16.70
C GLU A 90 -3.06 2.50 16.90
N TYR A 91 -2.87 3.25 15.81
CA TYR A 91 -2.59 4.69 15.87
C TYR A 91 -3.72 5.48 16.54
N LEU A 92 -4.97 5.26 16.12
CA LEU A 92 -6.13 5.94 16.74
C LEU A 92 -6.26 5.63 18.23
N GLN A 93 -5.93 4.40 18.65
CA GLN A 93 -5.92 4.04 20.07
C GLN A 93 -4.85 4.80 20.85
N LYS A 94 -3.63 4.93 20.30
CA LYS A 94 -2.52 5.65 20.96
C LYS A 94 -2.79 7.14 21.10
N ASN A 95 -3.55 7.73 20.19
CA ASN A 95 -3.91 9.14 20.20
C ASN A 95 -5.28 9.42 20.82
N ASN A 96 -5.93 8.43 21.44
CA ASN A 96 -7.27 8.55 22.04
C ASN A 96 -8.38 9.02 21.07
N LEU A 97 -8.24 8.75 19.77
CA LEU A 97 -9.18 9.15 18.72
C LEU A 97 -10.24 8.07 18.44
N ARG A 98 -10.20 6.95 19.15
CA ARG A 98 -10.98 5.74 18.84
C ARG A 98 -12.49 5.89 19.04
N ASP A 99 -12.89 6.82 19.89
CA ASP A 99 -14.29 7.13 20.17
C ASP A 99 -14.89 8.09 19.12
N TRP A 100 -14.02 8.79 18.38
CA TRP A 100 -14.39 9.83 17.42
C TRP A 100 -14.29 9.34 15.98
N LEU A 101 -13.30 8.50 15.67
CA LEU A 101 -12.98 8.06 14.31
C LEU A 101 -13.13 6.55 14.13
N CYS A 102 -13.87 6.17 13.08
CA CYS A 102 -14.05 4.80 12.66
C CYS A 102 -13.35 4.50 11.33
N VAL A 103 -12.49 3.49 11.30
CA VAL A 103 -11.85 3.02 10.06
C VAL A 103 -12.78 2.05 9.30
N VAL A 104 -13.35 2.54 8.21
CA VAL A 104 -14.25 1.79 7.30
C VAL A 104 -13.48 1.39 6.04
N ALA A 105 -13.75 0.18 5.54
CA ALA A 105 -13.20 -0.26 4.26
C ALA A 105 -14.29 -0.07 3.22
N SER A 106 -14.11 0.89 2.31
CA SER A 106 -15.12 1.25 1.32
C SER A 106 -15.01 0.34 0.11
N ASP A 107 -13.80 0.25 -0.46
CA ASP A 107 -13.56 -0.46 -1.72
C ASP A 107 -12.49 -1.53 -1.55
N LYS A 108 -12.23 -2.28 -2.62
CA LYS A 108 -11.15 -3.27 -2.62
C LYS A 108 -9.78 -2.64 -2.40
N GLU A 109 -9.60 -1.41 -2.86
CA GLU A 109 -8.36 -0.65 -2.85
C GLU A 109 -8.41 0.58 -1.91
N THR A 110 -9.50 0.77 -1.16
CA THR A 110 -9.71 1.92 -0.24
C THR A 110 -10.24 1.46 1.11
#